data_AF-A0A6H9H699-F1
#
_entry.id   AF-A0A6H9H699-F1
#
_cell.length_a   1.000
_cell.length_b   1.000
_cell.length_c   1.000
_cell.angle_alpha   90.00
_cell.angle_beta   90.00
_cell.angle_gamma   90.00
#
_symmetry.space_group_name_H-M   'P 1'
#
loop_
_entity.id
_entity.type
_entity.pdbx_description
1 polymer ?
#
loop_
_entity_poly.entity_id
_entity_poly.type
_entity_poly.pdbx_seq_one_letter_code
_entity_poly.pdbx_strand_id
1 'polypeptide(L)'
;MLKVDDLIIDTRIFEIKFVCDLIKCKGACCTLKGTHGAPVTKKEIEIIKKILPVIIKYLPEKNVKIIKSDGIYYRNGKEYSLNTVNDDDCVFSYIEGGIAKCSFQTAFHNRETDFVKPLSCHLFPIRISGKSNEVIKYEKLYECDSALDKGIEDNITLFEFSEESLRRAFGPEIVSELKKLYQND
;
A
#
# COMPACT_ATOMS: atom_id res chain seq x y z
N MET A 1 -7.00 21.06 2.52
CA MET A 1 -8.03 19.99 2.39
C MET A 1 -9.05 20.45 1.36
N LEU A 2 -9.39 19.57 0.43
CA LEU A 2 -10.33 19.77 -0.67
C LEU A 2 -11.49 18.77 -0.49
N LYS A 3 -12.73 19.15 -0.81
CA LYS A 3 -13.88 18.23 -0.77
C LYS A 3 -14.34 17.93 -2.19
N VAL A 4 -14.50 16.66 -2.52
CA VAL A 4 -15.03 16.15 -3.80
C VAL A 4 -15.99 15.02 -3.47
N ASP A 5 -17.27 15.16 -3.82
CA ASP A 5 -18.35 14.28 -3.36
C ASP A 5 -18.30 14.04 -1.82
N ASP A 6 -18.15 12.79 -1.40
CA ASP A 6 -18.03 12.36 0.00
C ASP A 6 -16.56 12.21 0.45
N LEU A 7 -15.60 12.60 -0.39
CA LEU A 7 -14.16 12.53 -0.12
C LEU A 7 -13.63 13.85 0.46
N ILE A 8 -12.80 13.76 1.49
CA ILE A 8 -12.02 14.88 2.04
C ILE A 8 -10.55 14.60 1.76
N ILE A 9 -9.95 15.39 0.87
CA ILE A 9 -8.64 15.13 0.28
C ILE A 9 -7.63 16.14 0.80
N ASP A 10 -6.50 15.63 1.26
CA ASP A 10 -5.33 16.44 1.60
C ASP A 10 -4.71 17.06 0.35
N THR A 11 -4.68 18.39 0.28
CA THR A 11 -4.19 19.15 -0.88
C THR A 11 -2.70 18.91 -1.15
N ARG A 12 -1.94 18.48 -0.12
CA ARG A 12 -0.54 18.08 -0.24
C ARG A 12 -0.34 16.94 -1.25
N ILE A 13 -1.37 16.13 -1.53
CA ILE A 13 -1.30 15.06 -2.54
C ILE A 13 -1.03 15.63 -3.94
N PHE A 14 -1.47 16.85 -4.22
CA PHE A 14 -1.25 17.52 -5.50
C PHE A 14 0.04 18.35 -5.55
N GLU A 15 0.55 18.76 -4.39
CA GLU A 15 1.71 19.65 -4.27
C GLU A 15 3.02 18.86 -4.11
N ILE A 16 3.01 17.78 -3.31
CA ILE A 16 4.20 17.02 -2.97
C ILE A 16 4.70 16.26 -4.20
N LYS A 17 6.00 16.36 -4.43
CA LYS A 17 6.70 15.52 -5.40
C LYS A 17 7.11 14.21 -4.77
N PHE A 18 6.79 13.08 -5.40
CA PHE A 18 7.03 11.75 -4.83
C PHE A 18 7.18 10.68 -5.92
N VAL A 19 8.25 9.89 -5.85
CA VAL A 19 8.41 8.65 -6.62
C VAL A 19 9.12 7.62 -5.74
N CYS A 20 8.52 6.44 -5.54
CA CYS A 20 9.14 5.40 -4.74
C CYS A 20 10.53 4.99 -5.27
N ASP A 21 11.51 4.91 -4.36
CA ASP A 21 12.86 4.41 -4.63
C ASP A 21 13.18 3.17 -3.77
N LEU A 22 12.80 2.00 -4.29
CA LEU A 22 13.05 0.72 -3.63
C LEU A 22 14.55 0.40 -3.49
N ILE A 23 15.40 0.95 -4.36
CA ILE A 23 16.85 0.71 -4.31
C ILE A 23 17.43 1.42 -3.10
N LYS A 24 16.98 2.65 -2.81
CA LYS A 24 17.40 3.43 -1.64
C LYS A 24 16.72 2.96 -0.35
N CYS A 25 15.39 2.78 -0.35
CA CYS A 25 14.65 2.45 0.88
C CYS A 25 14.66 0.96 1.26
N LYS A 26 15.14 0.09 0.37
CA LYS A 26 15.21 -1.38 0.56
C LYS A 26 13.87 -2.05 0.89
N GLY A 27 12.74 -1.43 0.50
CA GLY A 27 11.42 -1.97 0.74
C GLY A 27 10.88 -1.71 2.16
N ALA A 28 11.33 -0.63 2.80
CA ALA A 28 10.98 -0.26 4.16
C ALA A 28 9.48 -0.36 4.50
N CYS A 29 8.57 -0.03 3.57
CA CYS A 29 7.13 -0.12 3.80
C CYS A 29 6.61 -1.56 4.08
N CYS A 30 7.37 -2.59 3.73
CA CYS A 30 7.08 -4.00 4.02
C CYS A 30 7.75 -4.50 5.31
N THR A 31 8.60 -3.68 5.93
CA THR A 31 9.44 -3.99 7.10
C THR A 31 9.37 -2.84 8.13
N LEU A 32 8.23 -2.15 8.19
CA LEU A 32 8.01 -1.11 9.19
C LEU A 32 7.77 -1.79 10.53
N LYS A 33 8.58 -1.45 11.52
CA LYS A 33 8.42 -1.96 12.89
C LYS A 33 7.01 -1.72 13.40
N GLY A 34 6.35 -2.79 13.80
CA GLY A 34 4.97 -2.72 14.25
C GLY A 34 4.36 -4.10 14.47
N THR A 35 3.50 -4.18 15.49
CA THR A 35 2.75 -5.40 15.81
C THR A 35 1.69 -5.75 14.75
N HIS A 36 1.40 -4.83 13.83
CA HIS A 36 0.35 -5.00 12.83
C HIS A 36 0.83 -4.50 11.46
N GLY A 37 0.61 -5.32 10.43
CA GLY A 37 0.88 -4.94 9.06
C GLY A 37 -0.21 -4.03 8.49
N ALA A 38 -0.23 -3.93 7.16
CA ALA A 38 -1.14 -3.02 6.47
C ALA A 38 -2.63 -3.36 6.74
N PRO A 39 -3.51 -2.35 6.89
CA PRO A 39 -4.95 -2.57 7.01
C PRO A 39 -5.52 -3.31 5.80
N VAL A 40 -6.46 -4.23 6.01
CA VAL A 40 -7.11 -4.99 4.95
C VAL A 40 -8.62 -5.08 5.17
N THR A 41 -9.38 -5.18 4.10
CA THR A 41 -10.81 -5.44 4.16
C THR A 41 -11.10 -6.95 4.27
N LYS A 42 -12.31 -7.31 4.71
CA LYS A 42 -12.78 -8.71 4.67
C LYS A 42 -12.72 -9.30 3.26
N LYS A 43 -13.06 -8.51 2.24
CA LYS A 43 -13.01 -8.93 0.83
C LYS A 43 -11.58 -9.28 0.41
N GLU A 44 -10.61 -8.44 0.78
CA GLU A 44 -9.19 -8.72 0.51
C GLU A 44 -8.70 -9.96 1.26
N ILE A 45 -9.11 -10.16 2.52
CA ILE A 45 -8.77 -11.37 3.27
C ILE A 45 -9.21 -12.64 2.53
N GLU A 46 -10.43 -12.68 2.02
CA GLU A 46 -10.93 -13.86 1.28
C GLU A 46 -10.16 -14.09 -0.03
N ILE A 47 -9.77 -13.01 -0.72
CA ILE A 47 -8.90 -13.11 -1.90
C ILE A 47 -7.52 -13.66 -1.50
N ILE A 48 -6.92 -13.11 -0.43
CA ILE A 48 -5.60 -13.53 0.07
C ILE A 48 -5.61 -15.02 0.43
N LYS A 49 -6.65 -15.52 1.11
CA LYS A 49 -6.80 -16.96 1.41
C LYS A 49 -6.82 -17.80 0.14
N LYS A 50 -7.56 -17.37 -0.89
CA LYS A 50 -7.66 -18.10 -2.17
C LYS A 50 -6.33 -18.20 -2.90
N ILE A 51 -5.53 -17.13 -2.88
CA ILE A 51 -4.24 -17.07 -3.58
C ILE A 51 -3.06 -17.54 -2.72
N LEU A 52 -3.31 -17.87 -1.44
CA LEU A 52 -2.27 -18.29 -0.50
C LEU A 52 -1.39 -19.43 -1.04
N PRO A 53 -1.93 -20.49 -1.69
CA PRO A 53 -1.11 -21.56 -2.26
C PRO A 53 -0.16 -21.10 -3.37
N VAL A 54 -0.49 -20.01 -4.08
CA VAL A 54 0.34 -19.45 -5.15
C VAL A 54 1.49 -18.64 -4.57
N ILE A 55 1.21 -17.82 -3.55
CA ILE A 55 2.18 -16.86 -3.00
C ILE A 55 3.14 -17.49 -1.99
N ILE A 56 2.77 -18.62 -1.36
CA ILE A 56 3.54 -19.22 -0.26
C ILE A 56 4.96 -19.62 -0.67
N LYS A 57 5.17 -19.93 -1.96
CA LYS A 57 6.47 -20.31 -2.53
C LYS A 57 7.51 -19.19 -2.51
N TYR A 58 7.08 -17.93 -2.42
CA TYR A 58 7.98 -16.78 -2.31
C TYR A 58 8.46 -16.54 -0.88
N LEU A 59 7.75 -17.08 0.10
CA LEU A 59 7.93 -16.72 1.50
C LEU A 59 8.99 -17.59 2.18
N PRO A 60 9.84 -17.00 3.04
CA PRO A 60 10.73 -17.76 3.91
C PRO A 60 9.96 -18.69 4.85
N GLU A 61 10.60 -19.79 5.29
CA GLU A 61 9.96 -20.73 6.21
C GLU A 61 9.46 -20.08 7.50
N LYS A 62 10.17 -19.07 8.03
CA LYS A 62 9.75 -18.33 9.23
C LYS A 62 8.37 -17.68 9.04
N ASN A 63 8.14 -17.07 7.89
CA ASN A 63 6.87 -16.43 7.53
C ASN A 63 5.77 -17.48 7.37
N VAL A 64 6.07 -18.57 6.68
CA VAL A 64 5.13 -19.68 6.47
C VAL A 64 4.69 -20.30 7.80
N LYS A 65 5.60 -20.42 8.78
CA LYS A 65 5.27 -20.89 10.13
C LYS A 65 4.26 -19.98 10.83
N ILE A 66 4.49 -18.65 10.80
CA ILE A 66 3.56 -17.67 11.38
C ILE A 66 2.19 -17.73 10.68
N ILE A 67 2.16 -17.81 9.34
CA ILE A 67 0.89 -17.95 8.61
C ILE A 67 0.10 -19.18 9.06
N LYS A 68 0.78 -20.29 9.36
CA LYS A 68 0.15 -21.54 9.80
C LYS A 68 -0.30 -21.50 11.25
N SER A 69 0.46 -20.88 12.15
CA SER A 69 0.14 -20.83 13.58
C SER A 69 -0.85 -19.72 13.92
N ASP A 70 -0.61 -18.53 13.38
CA ASP A 70 -1.26 -17.29 13.82
C ASP A 70 -2.22 -16.75 12.76
N GLY A 71 -2.15 -17.27 11.54
CA GLY A 71 -2.96 -16.84 10.41
C GLY A 71 -2.36 -15.67 9.64
N ILE A 72 -3.09 -15.22 8.61
CA ILE A 72 -2.65 -14.20 7.65
C ILE A 72 -2.97 -12.76 8.10
N TYR A 73 -3.84 -12.59 9.10
CA TYR A 73 -4.33 -11.29 9.54
C TYR A 73 -4.53 -11.26 11.05
N TYR A 74 -4.39 -10.09 11.64
CA TYR A 74 -4.83 -9.75 12.98
C TYR A 74 -6.19 -9.01 12.93
N ARG A 75 -7.02 -9.21 13.96
CA ARG A 75 -8.34 -8.57 14.07
C ARG A 75 -8.47 -7.81 15.38
N ASN A 76 -8.77 -6.51 15.29
CA ASN A 76 -9.13 -5.66 16.43
C ASN A 76 -10.57 -5.17 16.27
N GLY A 77 -11.50 -5.82 16.97
CA GLY A 77 -12.93 -5.49 16.86
C GLY A 77 -13.49 -5.70 15.44
N LYS A 78 -13.70 -4.59 14.70
CA LYS A 78 -14.18 -4.59 13.30
C LYS A 78 -13.07 -4.34 12.28
N GLU A 79 -11.87 -4.03 12.73
CA GLU A 79 -10.72 -3.72 11.88
C GLU A 79 -9.84 -4.94 11.69
N TYR A 80 -9.18 -5.02 10.54
CA TYR A 80 -8.28 -6.10 10.17
C TYR A 80 -6.98 -5.53 9.60
N SER A 81 -5.87 -6.18 9.92
CA SER A 81 -4.54 -5.86 9.41
C SER A 81 -3.81 -7.15 9.05
N LEU A 82 -2.87 -7.10 8.12
CA LEU A 82 -2.00 -8.25 7.86
C LEU A 82 -1.18 -8.60 9.11
N ASN A 83 -0.90 -9.89 9.28
CA ASN A 83 -0.04 -10.36 10.37
C ASN A 83 1.43 -10.00 10.10
N THR A 84 2.26 -10.02 11.14
CA THR A 84 3.69 -9.73 11.05
C THR A 84 4.53 -10.89 11.59
N VAL A 85 5.81 -10.93 11.22
CA VAL A 85 6.80 -11.84 11.79
C VAL A 85 7.54 -11.10 12.88
N ASN A 86 7.42 -11.57 14.13
CA ASN A 86 8.10 -11.01 15.30
C ASN A 86 7.86 -9.49 15.49
N ASP A 87 6.62 -9.03 15.28
CA ASP A 87 6.24 -7.62 15.45
C ASP A 87 7.05 -6.63 14.58
N ASP A 88 7.54 -7.09 13.43
CA ASP A 88 8.36 -6.29 12.51
C ASP A 88 7.93 -6.45 11.05
N ASP A 89 8.39 -7.50 10.39
CA ASP A 89 8.15 -7.69 8.95
C ASP A 89 6.69 -8.06 8.66
N CYS A 90 6.12 -7.54 7.57
CA CYS A 90 4.86 -8.09 7.05
C CYS A 90 5.02 -9.58 6.75
N VAL A 91 4.07 -10.42 7.17
CA VAL A 91 4.16 -11.89 6.98
C VAL A 91 4.24 -12.30 5.51
N PHE A 92 3.83 -11.43 4.60
CA PHE A 92 3.88 -11.62 3.15
C PHE A 92 5.11 -11.01 2.46
N SER A 93 6.08 -10.50 3.23
CA SER A 93 7.34 -9.99 2.70
C SER A 93 8.39 -11.08 2.58
N TYR A 94 9.33 -10.90 1.65
CA TYR A 94 10.53 -11.72 1.50
C TYR A 94 11.68 -10.86 1.00
N ILE A 95 12.93 -11.31 1.18
CA ILE A 95 14.12 -10.57 0.73
C ILE A 95 14.61 -11.16 -0.60
N GLU A 96 14.83 -10.29 -1.59
CA GLU A 96 15.48 -10.63 -2.85
C GLU A 96 16.49 -9.55 -3.22
N GLY A 97 17.75 -9.94 -3.43
CA GLY A 97 18.82 -8.98 -3.75
C GLY A 97 19.04 -7.91 -2.68
N GLY A 98 18.76 -8.22 -1.41
CA GLY A 98 18.86 -7.27 -0.29
C GLY A 98 17.72 -6.24 -0.22
N ILE A 99 16.63 -6.44 -0.97
CA ILE A 99 15.44 -5.58 -0.96
C ILE A 99 14.25 -6.41 -0.47
N ALA A 100 13.47 -5.87 0.47
CA ALA A 100 12.20 -6.45 0.87
C ALA A 100 11.15 -6.27 -0.23
N LYS A 101 10.57 -7.38 -0.67
CA LYS A 101 9.55 -7.45 -1.71
C LYS A 101 8.26 -8.03 -1.17
N CYS A 102 7.15 -7.61 -1.76
CA CYS A 102 5.82 -8.13 -1.44
C CYS A 102 5.51 -9.34 -2.33
N SER A 103 5.23 -10.50 -1.72
CA SER A 103 4.88 -11.72 -2.46
C SER A 103 3.64 -11.56 -3.35
N PHE A 104 2.65 -10.75 -2.96
CA PHE A 104 1.49 -10.43 -3.80
C PHE A 104 1.91 -9.71 -5.09
N GLN A 105 2.73 -8.66 -4.96
CA GLN A 105 3.18 -7.87 -6.10
C GLN A 105 4.02 -8.72 -7.06
N THR A 106 4.90 -9.56 -6.53
CA THR A 106 5.70 -10.50 -7.33
C THR A 106 4.82 -11.49 -8.08
N ALA A 107 3.86 -12.12 -7.40
CA ALA A 107 2.94 -13.07 -8.03
C ALA A 107 2.09 -12.42 -9.13
N PHE A 108 1.64 -11.17 -8.92
CA PHE A 108 0.93 -10.39 -9.93
C PHE A 108 1.81 -10.09 -11.15
N HIS A 109 3.05 -9.61 -10.95
CA HIS A 109 3.99 -9.38 -12.05
C HIS A 109 4.32 -10.65 -12.84
N ASN A 110 4.35 -11.80 -12.16
CA ASN A 110 4.55 -13.10 -12.77
C ASN A 110 3.27 -13.68 -13.40
N ARG A 111 2.14 -12.94 -13.39
CA ARG A 111 0.83 -13.35 -13.92
C ARG A 111 0.26 -14.62 -13.28
N GLU A 112 0.57 -14.83 -12.00
CA GLU A 112 0.11 -15.99 -11.23
C GLU A 112 -1.18 -15.70 -10.45
N THR A 113 -1.56 -14.43 -10.37
CA THR A 113 -2.78 -13.93 -9.73
C THR A 113 -3.14 -12.56 -10.32
N ASP A 114 -4.44 -12.23 -10.34
CA ASP A 114 -4.92 -10.90 -10.68
C ASP A 114 -4.90 -9.94 -9.47
N PHE A 115 -4.57 -10.46 -8.28
CA PHE A 115 -4.48 -9.66 -7.06
C PHE A 115 -3.11 -8.99 -6.93
N VAL A 116 -3.05 -7.69 -7.21
CA VAL A 116 -1.82 -6.88 -7.15
C VAL A 116 -1.18 -6.89 -5.76
N LYS A 117 -1.92 -6.37 -4.77
CA LYS A 117 -1.57 -6.24 -3.34
C LYS A 117 -2.74 -5.57 -2.62
N PRO A 118 -2.80 -5.57 -1.27
CA PRO A 118 -3.82 -4.82 -0.55
C PRO A 118 -3.90 -3.34 -0.94
N LEU A 119 -5.09 -2.77 -0.91
CA LEU A 119 -5.36 -1.39 -1.34
C LEU A 119 -4.61 -0.37 -0.49
N SER A 120 -4.55 -0.60 0.82
CA SER A 120 -3.75 0.22 1.73
C SER A 120 -2.25 0.21 1.39
N CYS A 121 -1.70 -0.91 0.89
CA CYS A 121 -0.32 -1.02 0.41
C CYS A 121 -0.12 -0.40 -0.98
N HIS A 122 -1.17 -0.37 -1.82
CA HIS A 122 -1.07 0.22 -3.15
C HIS A 122 -1.16 1.74 -3.11
N LEU A 123 -1.98 2.27 -2.22
CA LEU A 123 -2.15 3.71 -2.05
C LEU A 123 -0.98 4.36 -1.34
N PHE A 124 -0.18 3.62 -0.56
CA PHE A 124 0.92 4.20 0.23
C PHE A 124 1.86 5.07 -0.63
N PRO A 125 2.16 6.33 -0.21
CA PRO A 125 1.95 6.94 1.11
C PRO A 125 0.58 7.59 1.38
N ILE A 126 -0.42 7.40 0.52
CA ILE A 126 -1.79 7.85 0.76
C ILE A 126 -2.51 6.86 1.69
N ARG A 127 -3.21 7.39 2.70
CA ARG A 127 -4.06 6.64 3.63
C ARG A 127 -5.50 7.09 3.54
N ILE A 128 -6.42 6.12 3.65
CA ILE A 128 -7.86 6.36 3.74
C ILE A 128 -8.29 6.11 5.19
N SER A 129 -9.07 7.02 5.74
CA SER A 129 -9.65 6.90 7.09
C SER A 129 -11.01 7.58 7.15
N GLY A 130 -11.83 7.30 8.15
CA GLY A 130 -13.12 7.98 8.33
C GLY A 130 -14.30 7.01 8.35
N LYS A 131 -15.39 7.42 9.02
CA LYS A 131 -16.61 6.61 9.20
C LYS A 131 -17.81 7.13 8.40
N SER A 132 -17.88 8.45 8.18
CA SER A 132 -18.99 9.11 7.48
C SER A 132 -18.57 9.67 6.12
N ASN A 133 -17.38 10.28 6.06
CA ASN A 133 -16.71 10.72 4.83
C ASN A 133 -15.33 10.06 4.78
N GLU A 134 -14.87 9.67 3.60
CA GLU A 134 -13.52 9.12 3.43
C GLU A 134 -12.49 10.25 3.37
N VAL A 135 -11.64 10.29 4.38
CA VAL A 135 -10.51 11.22 4.50
C VAL A 135 -9.28 10.57 3.88
N ILE A 136 -8.83 11.18 2.79
CA ILE A 136 -7.67 10.78 1.99
C ILE A 136 -6.51 11.70 2.37
N LYS A 137 -5.48 11.14 2.99
CA LYS A 137 -4.38 11.91 3.58
C LYS A 137 -3.03 11.38 3.16
N TYR A 138 -2.08 12.28 2.97
CA TYR A 138 -0.68 11.92 2.84
C TYR A 138 -0.09 11.58 4.21
N GLU A 139 0.53 10.40 4.32
CA GLU A 139 1.30 9.95 5.47
C GLU A 139 2.80 10.09 5.19
N LYS A 140 3.46 11.03 5.89
CA LYS A 140 4.91 11.19 5.81
C LYS A 140 5.59 10.14 6.71
N LEU A 141 6.46 9.32 6.12
CA LEU A 141 7.39 8.43 6.83
C LEU A 141 8.83 8.82 6.50
N TYR A 142 9.73 8.72 7.48
CA TYR A 142 11.14 9.06 7.32
C TYR A 142 11.84 8.19 6.27
N GLU A 143 11.47 6.91 6.20
CA GLU A 143 11.99 5.94 5.24
C GLU A 143 11.65 6.29 3.79
N CYS A 144 10.71 7.24 3.58
CA CYS A 144 10.31 7.74 2.28
C CYS A 144 11.00 9.05 1.88
N ASP A 145 11.93 9.59 2.66
CA ASP A 145 12.61 10.85 2.31
C ASP A 145 13.31 10.75 0.95
N SER A 146 13.96 9.61 0.67
CA SER A 146 14.56 9.33 -0.65
C SER A 146 13.56 9.33 -1.82
N ALA A 147 12.28 9.05 -1.56
CA ALA A 147 11.22 9.09 -2.56
C ALA A 147 10.73 10.52 -2.83
N LEU A 148 10.85 11.42 -1.83
CA LEU A 148 10.60 12.85 -2.02
C LEU A 148 11.67 13.48 -2.91
N ASP A 149 12.95 13.20 -2.62
CA ASP A 149 14.08 13.67 -3.43
C ASP A 149 13.92 13.25 -4.89
N LYS A 150 13.66 11.95 -5.11
CA LYS A 150 13.44 11.40 -6.46
C LYS A 150 12.22 12.02 -7.15
N GLY A 151 11.15 12.27 -6.41
CA GLY A 151 9.98 12.94 -6.96
C GLY A 151 10.28 14.35 -7.47
N ILE A 152 11.12 15.09 -6.75
CA ILE A 152 11.58 16.43 -7.16
C ILE A 152 12.43 16.33 -8.43
N GLU A 153 13.37 15.37 -8.47
CA GLU A 153 14.22 15.10 -9.64
C GLU A 153 13.41 14.75 -10.89
N ASP A 154 12.43 13.85 -10.74
CA ASP A 154 11.56 13.39 -11.83
C ASP A 154 10.41 14.37 -12.14
N ASN A 155 10.21 15.39 -11.29
CA ASN A 155 9.10 16.35 -11.32
C ASN A 155 7.69 15.71 -11.24
N ILE A 156 7.56 14.53 -10.63
CA ILE A 156 6.29 13.78 -10.51
C ILE A 156 5.63 14.07 -9.16
N THR A 157 4.36 14.48 -9.17
CA THR A 157 3.54 14.68 -7.97
C THR A 157 3.09 13.36 -7.36
N LEU A 158 2.73 13.37 -6.07
CA LEU A 158 2.16 12.21 -5.39
C LEU A 158 0.84 11.76 -6.03
N PHE A 159 0.03 12.70 -6.52
CA PHE A 159 -1.17 12.40 -7.29
C PHE A 159 -0.85 11.61 -8.56
N GLU A 160 0.10 12.07 -9.38
CA GLU A 160 0.53 11.40 -10.61
C GLU A 160 1.12 10.01 -10.33
N PHE A 161 2.00 9.91 -9.32
CA PHE A 161 2.55 8.63 -8.88
C PHE A 161 1.47 7.64 -8.44
N SER A 162 0.41 8.13 -7.80
CA SER A 162 -0.67 7.31 -7.24
C SER A 162 -1.86 7.16 -8.18
N GLU A 163 -1.80 7.59 -9.43
CA GLU A 163 -2.97 7.65 -10.33
C GLU A 163 -3.63 6.27 -10.48
N GLU A 164 -2.83 5.20 -10.64
CA GLU A 164 -3.33 3.82 -10.75
C GLU A 164 -3.98 3.34 -9.45
N SER A 165 -3.35 3.59 -8.30
CA SER A 165 -3.86 3.13 -7.01
C SER A 165 -5.11 3.90 -6.59
N LEU A 166 -5.19 5.20 -6.88
CA LEU A 166 -6.37 6.04 -6.72
C LEU A 166 -7.50 5.58 -7.64
N ARG A 167 -7.22 5.25 -8.90
CA ARG A 167 -8.22 4.71 -9.84
C ARG A 167 -8.78 3.39 -9.36
N ARG A 168 -7.94 2.54 -8.75
CA ARG A 168 -8.36 1.27 -8.15
C ARG A 168 -9.23 1.47 -6.90
N ALA A 169 -9.01 2.55 -6.15
CA ALA A 169 -9.76 2.86 -4.94
C ALA A 169 -11.12 3.50 -5.25
N PHE A 170 -11.14 4.51 -6.14
CA PHE A 170 -12.27 5.43 -6.32
C PHE A 170 -12.89 5.38 -7.73
N GLY A 171 -12.31 4.61 -8.65
CA GLY A 171 -12.77 4.55 -10.03
C GLY A 171 -12.17 5.65 -10.92
N PRO A 172 -12.32 5.49 -12.25
CA PRO A 172 -11.74 6.42 -13.22
C PRO A 172 -12.40 7.79 -13.21
N GLU A 173 -13.69 7.90 -12.89
CA GLU A 173 -14.45 9.14 -12.89
C GLU A 173 -13.91 10.12 -11.86
N ILE A 174 -13.76 9.66 -10.60
CA ILE A 174 -13.22 10.49 -9.51
C ILE A 174 -11.79 10.93 -9.83
N VAL A 175 -10.92 10.04 -10.31
CA VAL A 175 -9.54 10.42 -10.67
C VAL A 175 -9.51 11.48 -11.77
N SER A 176 -10.39 11.39 -12.76
CA SER A 176 -10.52 12.40 -13.80
C SER A 176 -11.01 13.74 -13.28
N GLU A 177 -11.92 13.75 -12.30
CA GLU A 177 -12.36 14.98 -11.64
C GLU A 177 -11.23 15.63 -10.83
N LEU A 178 -10.51 14.85 -10.03
CA LEU A 178 -9.35 15.33 -9.26
C LEU A 178 -8.27 15.91 -10.17
N LYS A 179 -8.03 15.28 -11.32
CA LYS A 179 -7.07 15.77 -12.32
C LYS A 179 -7.48 17.12 -12.90
N LYS A 180 -8.78 17.35 -13.16
CA LYS A 180 -9.29 18.65 -13.63
C LYS A 180 -9.14 19.73 -12.58
N LEU A 181 -9.40 19.42 -11.31
CA LEU A 181 -9.24 20.36 -10.22
C LEU A 181 -7.78 20.80 -10.08
N TYR A 182 -6.84 19.87 -10.27
CA TYR A 182 -5.40 20.17 -10.24
C TYR A 182 -4.90 20.95 -11.47
N GLN A 183 -5.42 20.67 -12.67
CA GLN A 183 -4.95 21.33 -13.90
C GLN A 183 -5.44 22.78 -14.08
N ASN A 184 -6.35 23.24 -13.22
CA ASN A 184 -6.93 24.58 -13.27
C ASN A 184 -6.31 25.58 -12.27
N ASP A 185 -5.26 25.18 -11.55
CA ASP A 185 -4.44 26.04 -10.66
C ASP A 185 -3.02 26.22 -11.24
#